data_AF-A0A7J3HMW3-F1
#
_entry.id   AF-A0A7J3HMW3-F1
#
_cell.length_a   1.000
_cell.length_b   1.000
_cell.length_c   1.000
_cell.angle_alpha   90.00
_cell.angle_beta   90.00
_cell.angle_gamma   90.00
#
_symmetry.space_group_name_H-M   'P 1'
#
loop_
_entity.id
_entity.type
_entity.pdbx_description
1 polymer ?
#
loop_
_entity_poly.entity_id
_entity_poly.type
_entity_poly.pdbx_seq_one_letter_code
_entity_poly.pdbx_strand_id
1 'polypeptide(L)'
;AMGADEAYVVSDSRLRNADQWVYANILAYLSRVAGIPDLILCGESSLDEGAYQVGPRIAEELDLPSVTHAVKLEIMGDYIIAERIVEDGIETLKAKLPAVVSVCLEINTPRLPSVLMIRAASKKPINFIPLDSINLPRERFRSLVKLQEVKVIKTKRKNVVLSGSLEEIARKVITIIQSEGWE
;
A
#
# COMPACT_ATOMS: atom_id res chain seq x y z
N ALA A 1 -16.11 -10.53 -4.13
CA ALA A 1 -17.48 -10.17 -3.71
C ALA A 1 -17.86 -8.71 -3.94
N MET A 2 -16.91 -7.77 -4.10
CA MET A 2 -17.21 -6.34 -4.26
C MET A 2 -17.12 -5.85 -5.72
N GLY A 3 -17.37 -6.73 -6.70
CA GLY A 3 -17.49 -6.37 -8.12
C GLY A 3 -16.28 -6.61 -9.01
N ALA A 4 -15.14 -7.07 -8.48
CA ALA A 4 -14.03 -7.53 -9.33
C ALA A 4 -14.48 -8.63 -10.30
N ASP A 5 -14.01 -8.55 -11.54
CA ASP A 5 -14.37 -9.47 -12.61
C ASP A 5 -13.65 -10.81 -12.51
N GLU A 6 -12.32 -10.74 -12.35
CA GLU A 6 -11.41 -11.88 -12.28
C GLU A 6 -10.53 -11.81 -11.03
N ALA A 7 -9.92 -12.95 -10.68
CA ALA A 7 -8.94 -13.04 -9.60
C ALA A 7 -7.78 -13.94 -10.02
N TYR A 8 -6.56 -13.43 -9.84
CA TYR A 8 -5.32 -14.15 -10.08
C TYR A 8 -4.58 -14.31 -8.76
N VAL A 9 -4.12 -15.53 -8.47
CA VAL A 9 -3.50 -15.85 -7.18
C VAL A 9 -2.25 -16.67 -7.40
N VAL A 10 -1.15 -16.21 -6.81
CA VAL A 10 0.06 -17.03 -6.60
C VAL A 10 0.12 -17.35 -5.12
N SER A 11 0.11 -18.64 -4.79
CA SER A 11 0.17 -19.11 -3.41
C SER A 11 1.20 -20.21 -3.32
N ASP A 12 2.32 -19.92 -2.67
CA ASP A 12 3.43 -20.85 -2.53
C ASP A 12 4.19 -20.57 -1.22
N SER A 13 4.58 -21.63 -0.50
CA SER A 13 5.27 -21.51 0.78
C SER A 13 6.66 -20.86 0.65
N ARG A 14 7.27 -20.90 -0.53
CA ARG A 14 8.55 -20.24 -0.85
C ARG A 14 8.45 -18.71 -0.81
N LEU A 15 7.24 -18.16 -0.96
CA LEU A 15 7.01 -16.70 -0.87
C LEU A 15 6.85 -16.22 0.57
N ARG A 16 6.83 -17.13 1.55
CA ARG A 16 6.76 -16.74 2.96
C ARG A 16 7.98 -15.91 3.33
N ASN A 17 7.75 -14.70 3.84
CA ASN A 17 8.79 -13.73 4.21
C ASN A 17 9.67 -13.29 3.03
N ALA A 18 9.17 -13.41 1.80
CA ALA A 18 9.80 -12.73 0.69
C ALA A 18 9.68 -11.21 0.90
N ASP A 19 10.59 -10.44 0.32
CA ASP A 19 10.54 -8.98 0.46
C ASP A 19 9.69 -8.35 -0.65
N GLN A 20 9.51 -7.03 -0.55
CA GLN A 20 8.74 -6.23 -1.49
C GLN A 20 9.31 -6.30 -2.91
N TRP A 21 10.61 -6.59 -3.07
CA TRP A 21 11.22 -6.82 -4.37
C TRP A 21 10.63 -8.06 -5.05
N VAL A 22 10.64 -9.20 -4.36
CA VAL A 22 10.07 -10.44 -4.91
C VAL A 22 8.58 -10.29 -5.18
N TYR A 23 7.83 -9.70 -4.25
CA TYR A 23 6.38 -9.48 -4.45
C TYR A 23 6.08 -8.57 -5.64
N ALA A 24 6.80 -7.46 -5.80
CA ALA A 24 6.59 -6.55 -6.92
C ALA A 24 6.91 -7.21 -8.27
N ASN A 25 7.99 -7.99 -8.37
CA ASN A 25 8.33 -8.73 -9.59
C ASN A 25 7.24 -9.73 -9.98
N ILE A 26 6.71 -10.49 -9.00
CA ILE A 26 5.64 -11.45 -9.23
C ILE A 26 4.35 -10.73 -9.68
N LEU A 27 3.97 -9.65 -8.99
CA LEU A 27 2.76 -8.89 -9.34
C LEU A 27 2.87 -8.23 -10.71
N ALA A 28 4.02 -7.66 -11.05
CA ALA A 28 4.27 -7.12 -12.40
C ALA A 28 4.17 -8.20 -13.48
N TYR A 29 4.69 -9.41 -13.23
CA TYR A 29 4.50 -10.54 -14.14
C TYR A 29 3.03 -10.92 -14.29
N LEU A 30 2.27 -10.97 -13.20
CA LEU A 30 0.83 -11.26 -13.27
C LEU A 30 0.07 -10.19 -14.06
N SER A 31 0.43 -8.91 -13.93
CA SER A 31 -0.12 -7.83 -14.75
C SER A 31 0.15 -8.04 -16.24
N ARG A 32 1.32 -8.58 -16.62
CA ARG A 32 1.61 -8.95 -18.01
C ARG A 32 0.76 -10.13 -18.48
N VAL A 33 0.58 -11.16 -17.64
CA VAL A 33 -0.24 -12.34 -17.95
C VAL A 33 -1.71 -11.98 -18.16
N ALA A 34 -2.25 -11.06 -17.36
CA ALA A 34 -3.62 -10.57 -17.51
C ALA A 34 -3.82 -9.62 -18.71
N GLY A 35 -2.72 -9.20 -19.35
CA GLY A 35 -2.69 -8.05 -20.27
C GLY A 35 -2.54 -6.77 -19.47
N ILE A 36 -1.47 -6.00 -19.74
CA ILE A 36 -1.16 -4.78 -18.98
C ILE A 36 -2.38 -3.84 -19.03
N PRO A 37 -3.02 -3.53 -17.88
CA PRO A 37 -4.19 -2.67 -17.86
C PRO A 37 -3.77 -1.20 -18.02
N ASP A 38 -4.73 -0.35 -18.42
CA ASP A 38 -4.50 1.10 -18.48
C ASP A 38 -4.16 1.67 -17.11
N LEU A 39 -4.71 1.12 -16.03
CA LEU A 39 -4.49 1.61 -14.68
C LEU A 39 -4.29 0.45 -13.70
N ILE A 40 -3.18 0.47 -12.98
CA ILE A 40 -2.90 -0.44 -11.86
C ILE A 40 -3.07 0.34 -10.57
N LEU A 41 -4.00 -0.10 -9.72
CA LEU A 41 -4.22 0.48 -8.39
C LEU A 41 -3.59 -0.40 -7.31
N CYS A 42 -2.86 0.23 -6.41
CA CYS A 42 -2.27 -0.38 -5.21
C CYS A 42 -2.71 0.39 -3.97
N GLY A 43 -2.74 -0.25 -2.81
CA GLY A 43 -2.69 0.51 -1.55
C GLY A 43 -1.32 1.19 -1.39
N GLU A 44 -1.28 2.33 -0.71
CA GLU A 44 -0.01 3.02 -0.42
C GLU A 44 0.96 2.17 0.41
N SER A 45 0.43 1.42 1.38
CA SER A 45 1.17 0.46 2.17
C SER A 45 0.25 -0.61 2.72
N SER A 46 0.82 -1.74 3.11
CA SER A 46 0.17 -2.71 3.96
C SER A 46 0.33 -2.32 5.44
N LEU A 47 -0.63 -2.73 6.27
CA LEU A 47 -0.65 -2.46 7.71
C LEU A 47 0.29 -3.37 8.52
N ASP A 48 0.77 -4.46 7.93
CA ASP A 48 1.66 -5.42 8.56
C ASP A 48 3.12 -4.93 8.56
N GLU A 49 3.65 -4.56 7.39
CA GLU A 49 5.05 -4.18 7.20
C GLU A 49 5.26 -2.68 6.99
N GLY A 50 4.27 -1.92 6.52
CA GLY A 50 4.42 -0.46 6.43
C GLY A 50 5.47 0.01 5.42
N ALA A 51 5.77 -0.78 4.38
CA ALA A 51 6.98 -0.58 3.58
C ALA A 51 6.86 0.44 2.43
N TYR A 52 5.65 0.78 1.98
CA TYR A 52 5.39 1.72 0.86
C TYR A 52 6.08 1.42 -0.49
N GLN A 53 6.58 0.20 -0.69
CA GLN A 53 7.51 -0.10 -1.79
C GLN A 53 6.90 -0.85 -2.98
N VAL A 54 5.82 -1.61 -2.78
CA VAL A 54 5.35 -2.57 -3.80
C VAL A 54 4.82 -1.85 -5.05
N GLY A 55 3.95 -0.85 -4.88
CA GLY A 55 3.38 -0.09 -6.00
C GLY A 55 4.44 0.57 -6.90
N PRO A 56 5.35 1.41 -6.36
CA PRO A 56 6.42 2.02 -7.16
C PRO A 56 7.34 1.01 -7.84
N ARG A 57 7.65 -0.12 -7.18
CA ARG A 57 8.47 -1.18 -7.79
C ARG A 57 7.76 -1.89 -8.94
N ILE A 58 6.44 -2.08 -8.87
CA ILE A 58 5.65 -2.58 -9.99
C ILE A 58 5.72 -1.60 -11.17
N ALA A 59 5.61 -0.30 -10.90
CA ALA A 59 5.71 0.74 -11.92
C ALA A 59 7.06 0.71 -12.64
N GLU A 60 8.15 0.67 -11.87
CA GLU A 60 9.52 0.53 -12.39
C GLU A 60 9.69 -0.76 -13.22
N GLU A 61 9.24 -1.89 -12.69
CA GLU A 61 9.38 -3.18 -13.37
C GLU A 61 8.58 -3.26 -14.68
N LEU A 62 7.49 -2.48 -14.80
CA LEU A 62 6.67 -2.39 -16.00
C LEU A 62 7.04 -1.21 -16.91
N ASP A 63 8.01 -0.38 -16.52
CA ASP A 63 8.36 0.88 -17.21
C ASP A 63 7.15 1.83 -17.37
N LEU A 64 6.39 2.01 -16.28
CA LEU A 64 5.17 2.82 -16.24
C LEU A 64 5.32 4.04 -15.31
N PRO A 65 4.65 5.17 -15.63
CA PRO A 65 4.48 6.28 -14.71
C PRO A 65 3.92 5.81 -13.35
N SER A 66 4.48 6.36 -12.27
CA SER A 66 4.05 6.08 -10.90
C SER A 66 3.53 7.35 -10.22
N VAL A 67 2.35 7.26 -9.59
CA VAL A 67 1.83 8.27 -8.67
C VAL A 67 1.58 7.62 -7.32
N THR A 68 2.17 8.18 -6.26
CA THR A 68 2.02 7.67 -4.89
C THR A 68 1.18 8.59 -4.02
N HIS A 69 0.60 8.03 -2.96
CA HIS A 69 -0.20 8.76 -1.96
C HIS A 69 -1.39 9.52 -2.54
N ALA A 70 -2.06 8.95 -3.56
CA ALA A 70 -3.21 9.58 -4.18
C ALA A 70 -4.44 9.55 -3.25
N VAL A 71 -5.02 10.71 -3.01
CA VAL A 71 -6.27 10.93 -2.27
C VAL A 71 -7.44 11.35 -3.15
N LYS A 72 -7.15 11.69 -4.41
CA LYS A 72 -8.15 11.85 -5.46
C LYS A 72 -7.60 11.38 -6.78
N LEU A 73 -8.44 10.78 -7.62
CA LEU A 73 -8.05 10.29 -8.93
C LEU A 73 -9.19 10.49 -9.93
N GLU A 74 -8.89 11.16 -11.04
CA GLU A 74 -9.80 11.36 -12.17
C GLU A 74 -9.12 10.87 -13.46
N ILE A 75 -9.88 10.22 -14.34
CA ILE A 75 -9.41 9.82 -15.67
C ILE A 75 -9.95 10.83 -16.69
N MET A 76 -9.05 11.41 -17.49
CA MET A 76 -9.35 12.39 -18.52
C MET A 76 -8.72 11.98 -19.86
N GLY A 77 -9.46 11.20 -20.64
CA GLY A 77 -8.95 10.63 -21.90
C GLY A 77 -7.76 9.70 -21.62
N ASP A 78 -6.60 10.01 -22.21
CA ASP A 78 -5.38 9.21 -22.08
C ASP A 78 -4.53 9.55 -20.84
N TYR A 79 -5.08 10.32 -19.90
CA TYR A 79 -4.37 10.79 -18.72
C TYR A 79 -5.13 10.52 -17.44
N ILE A 80 -4.38 10.36 -16.36
CA ILE A 80 -4.87 10.52 -14.99
C ILE A 80 -4.54 11.92 -14.48
N ILE A 81 -5.46 12.49 -13.70
CA ILE A 81 -5.24 13.64 -12.84
C ILE A 81 -5.40 13.15 -11.40
N ALA A 82 -4.33 13.23 -10.62
CA ALA A 82 -4.31 12.75 -9.25
C ALA A 82 -3.99 13.90 -8.29
N GLU A 83 -4.70 13.96 -7.17
CA GLU A 83 -4.26 14.77 -6.02
C GLU A 83 -3.59 13.83 -5.03
N ARG A 84 -2.35 14.16 -4.62
CA ARG A 84 -1.61 13.39 -3.62
C ARG A 84 -1.27 14.22 -2.39
N ILE A 85 -1.19 13.58 -1.24
CA ILE A 85 -0.72 14.21 -0.01
C ILE A 85 0.81 14.16 0.04
N VAL A 86 1.41 15.30 0.39
CA VAL A 86 2.81 15.46 0.77
C VAL A 86 2.88 16.19 2.12
N GLU A 87 4.06 16.26 2.73
CA GLU A 87 4.22 16.86 4.08
C GLU A 87 3.66 18.29 4.16
N ASP A 88 3.88 19.10 3.12
CA ASP A 88 3.49 20.51 3.08
C ASP A 88 2.14 20.78 2.39
N GLY A 89 1.35 19.74 2.09
CA GLY A 89 -0.01 19.91 1.54
C GLY A 89 -0.40 18.91 0.46
N ILE A 90 -1.08 19.40 -0.58
CA ILE A 90 -1.64 18.58 -1.66
C ILE A 90 -1.05 19.01 -2.99
N GLU A 91 -0.56 18.06 -3.77
CA GLU A 91 -0.08 18.27 -5.13
C GLU A 91 -1.05 17.67 -6.15
N THR A 92 -1.34 18.41 -7.22
CA THR A 92 -2.08 17.88 -8.38
C THR A 92 -1.10 17.47 -9.48
N LEU A 93 -1.12 16.19 -9.85
CA LEU A 93 -0.24 15.60 -10.85
C LEU A 93 -1.04 15.12 -12.06
N LYS A 94 -0.43 15.20 -13.23
CA LYS A 94 -0.93 14.63 -14.48
C LYS A 94 0.04 13.58 -14.99
N ALA A 95 -0.44 12.36 -15.23
CA ALA A 95 0.35 11.29 -15.81
C ALA A 95 -0.39 10.62 -16.98
N LYS A 96 0.35 10.14 -17.98
CA LYS A 96 -0.21 9.45 -19.15
C LYS A 96 -0.50 7.99 -18.78
N LEU A 97 -1.62 7.45 -19.27
CA LEU A 97 -1.92 6.02 -19.20
C LEU A 97 -1.08 5.24 -20.24
N PRO A 98 -0.68 3.98 -19.97
CA PRO A 98 -0.92 3.23 -18.74
C PRO A 98 -0.11 3.72 -17.54
N ALA A 99 -0.64 3.60 -16.32
CA ALA A 99 0.03 4.10 -15.10
C ALA A 99 -0.24 3.22 -13.86
N VAL A 100 0.67 3.31 -12.88
CA VAL A 100 0.51 2.68 -11.55
C VAL A 100 0.25 3.76 -10.51
N VAL A 101 -0.82 3.62 -9.73
CA VAL A 101 -1.20 4.57 -8.69
C VAL A 101 -1.33 3.85 -7.36
N SER A 102 -0.60 4.33 -6.34
CA SER A 102 -0.86 3.93 -4.95
C SER A 102 -1.80 4.94 -4.28
N VAL A 103 -2.89 4.43 -3.69
CA VAL A 103 -3.96 5.24 -3.09
C VAL A 103 -3.90 5.19 -1.57
N CYS A 104 -4.20 6.33 -0.95
CA CYS A 104 -4.38 6.44 0.50
C CYS A 104 -5.77 5.96 0.93
N LEU A 105 -5.97 5.82 2.24
CA LEU A 105 -7.27 5.47 2.82
C LEU A 105 -8.36 6.49 2.48
N GLU A 106 -7.99 7.77 2.36
CA GLU A 106 -8.88 8.90 2.13
C GLU A 106 -9.49 8.95 0.72
N ILE A 107 -8.98 8.14 -0.22
CA ILE A 107 -9.38 8.17 -1.64
C ILE A 107 -10.89 7.97 -1.84
N ASN A 108 -11.52 7.10 -1.03
CA ASN A 108 -12.95 6.83 -1.08
C ASN A 108 -13.44 6.10 0.18
N THR A 109 -14.74 5.83 0.22
CA THR A 109 -15.34 4.86 1.14
C THR A 109 -15.71 3.58 0.38
N PRO A 110 -15.05 2.44 0.64
CA PRO A 110 -15.36 1.18 -0.04
C PRO A 110 -16.81 0.73 0.19
N ARG A 111 -17.46 0.29 -0.87
CA ARG A 111 -18.85 -0.22 -0.82
C ARG A 111 -18.93 -1.57 -0.09
N LEU A 112 -20.05 -1.82 0.56
CA LEU A 112 -20.33 -3.12 1.18
C LEU A 112 -20.88 -4.13 0.14
N PRO A 113 -20.48 -5.41 0.21
CA PRO A 113 -21.03 -6.44 -0.66
C PRO A 113 -22.42 -6.89 -0.19
N SER A 114 -23.35 -7.11 -1.12
CA SER A 114 -24.64 -7.75 -0.82
C SER A 114 -24.53 -9.28 -0.76
N VAL A 115 -25.50 -9.95 -0.15
CA VAL A 115 -25.56 -11.43 -0.09
C VAL A 115 -25.53 -12.05 -1.49
N LEU A 116 -26.22 -11.44 -2.46
CA LEU A 116 -26.21 -11.91 -3.86
C LEU A 116 -24.82 -11.79 -4.48
N MET A 117 -24.11 -10.70 -4.23
CA MET A 117 -22.74 -10.51 -4.72
C MET A 117 -21.75 -11.49 -4.10
N ILE A 118 -21.92 -11.84 -2.81
CA ILE A 118 -21.11 -12.85 -2.14
C ILE A 118 -21.31 -14.22 -2.80
N ARG A 119 -22.57 -14.62 -3.02
CA ARG A 119 -22.92 -15.89 -3.70
C ARG A 119 -22.46 -15.93 -5.17
N ALA A 120 -22.50 -14.80 -5.86
CA ALA A 120 -21.98 -14.71 -7.22
C ALA A 120 -20.46 -14.87 -7.23
N ALA A 121 -19.75 -14.18 -6.33
CA ALA A 121 -18.30 -14.25 -6.26
C ALA A 121 -17.78 -15.64 -5.86
N SER A 122 -18.49 -16.40 -5.01
CA SER A 122 -18.08 -17.75 -4.65
C SER A 122 -18.13 -18.76 -5.81
N LYS A 123 -18.80 -18.40 -6.92
CA LYS A 123 -18.89 -19.22 -8.13
C LYS A 123 -17.92 -18.78 -9.23
N LYS A 124 -17.28 -17.62 -9.08
CA LYS A 124 -16.31 -17.15 -10.07
C LYS A 124 -15.04 -18.01 -10.01
N PRO A 125 -14.45 -18.36 -11.15
CA PRO A 125 -13.16 -19.05 -11.16
C PRO A 125 -12.08 -18.17 -10.53
N ILE A 126 -11.14 -18.80 -9.86
CA ILE A 126 -9.90 -18.16 -9.40
C ILE A 126 -8.76 -18.75 -10.23
N ASN A 127 -8.02 -17.87 -10.89
CA ASN A 127 -6.88 -18.25 -11.70
C ASN A 127 -5.65 -18.45 -10.80
N PHE A 128 -5.45 -19.67 -10.33
CA PHE A 128 -4.25 -20.03 -9.58
C PHE A 128 -3.06 -20.18 -10.54
N ILE A 129 -2.06 -19.34 -10.34
CA ILE A 129 -0.81 -19.34 -11.11
C ILE A 129 0.27 -20.01 -10.26
N PRO A 130 0.76 -21.21 -10.63
CA PRO A 130 1.87 -21.85 -9.93
C PRO A 130 3.11 -20.96 -9.95
N LEU A 131 3.85 -20.89 -8.84
CA LEU A 131 5.08 -20.09 -8.81
C LEU A 131 6.09 -20.55 -9.86
N ASP A 132 6.16 -21.86 -10.13
CA ASP A 132 7.08 -22.44 -11.12
C ASP A 132 6.70 -22.12 -12.59
N SER A 133 5.49 -21.62 -12.86
CA SER A 133 5.11 -21.16 -14.20
C SER A 133 5.44 -19.68 -14.44
N ILE A 134 5.96 -18.97 -13.43
CA ILE A 134 6.41 -17.58 -13.57
C ILE A 134 7.79 -17.59 -14.21
N ASN A 135 7.83 -17.23 -15.49
CA ASN A 135 9.06 -17.22 -16.28
C ASN A 135 9.85 -15.91 -16.08
N LEU A 136 10.40 -15.72 -14.89
CA LEU A 136 11.32 -14.62 -14.55
C LEU A 136 12.74 -15.14 -14.25
N PRO A 137 13.77 -14.31 -14.40
CA PRO A 137 15.13 -14.66 -13.95
C PRO A 137 15.15 -15.00 -12.45
N ARG A 138 16.02 -15.93 -12.05
CA ARG A 138 16.10 -16.41 -10.66
C ARG A 138 16.37 -15.29 -9.66
N GLU A 139 17.09 -14.25 -10.06
CA GLU A 139 17.40 -13.10 -9.23
C GLU A 139 16.14 -12.32 -8.82
N ARG A 140 15.07 -12.38 -9.62
CA ARG A 140 13.78 -11.73 -9.33
C ARG A 140 12.97 -12.44 -8.25
N PHE A 141 13.34 -13.68 -7.92
CA PHE A 141 12.75 -14.45 -6.81
C PHE A 141 13.61 -14.42 -5.54
N ARG A 142 14.76 -13.73 -5.56
CA ARG A 142 15.65 -13.65 -4.42
C ARG A 142 15.42 -12.36 -3.66
N SER A 143 15.03 -12.47 -2.39
CA SER A 143 14.95 -11.30 -1.50
C SER A 143 16.28 -10.59 -1.42
N LEU A 144 16.25 -9.28 -1.55
CA LEU A 144 17.39 -8.37 -1.42
C LEU A 144 17.63 -8.00 0.05
N VAL A 145 16.57 -7.99 0.86
CA VAL A 145 16.65 -7.77 2.30
C VAL A 145 16.32 -9.04 3.09
N LYS A 146 16.87 -9.14 4.31
CA LYS A 146 16.60 -10.23 5.23
C LYS A 146 16.22 -9.67 6.59
N LEU A 147 15.02 -10.03 7.05
CA LEU A 147 14.59 -9.74 8.42
C LEU A 147 15.50 -10.49 9.41
N GLN A 148 16.15 -9.73 10.30
CA GLN A 148 17.03 -10.30 11.31
C GLN A 148 16.26 -10.59 12.60
N GLU A 149 15.55 -9.59 13.12
CA GLU A 149 14.88 -9.68 14.42
C GLU A 149 13.73 -8.68 14.48
N VAL A 150 12.64 -9.05 15.14
CA VAL A 150 11.52 -8.16 15.49
C VAL A 150 11.51 -8.00 17.01
N LYS A 151 11.79 -6.79 17.50
CA LYS A 151 11.76 -6.48 18.93
C LYS A 151 10.51 -5.70 19.28
N VAL A 152 9.78 -6.18 20.28
CA VAL A 152 8.67 -5.42 20.86
C VAL A 152 9.22 -4.43 21.87
N ILE A 153 9.14 -3.14 21.56
CA ILE A 153 9.51 -2.07 22.49
C ILE A 153 8.36 -1.91 23.49
N LYS A 154 8.60 -2.32 24.74
CA LYS A 154 7.64 -2.13 25.84
C LYS A 154 7.82 -0.75 26.44
N THR A 155 6.93 0.18 26.08
CA THR A 155 6.89 1.50 26.70
C THR A 155 5.91 1.50 27.87
N LYS A 156 6.35 1.94 29.05
CA LYS A 156 5.43 2.18 30.19
C LYS A 156 4.89 3.60 30.07
N ARG A 157 3.56 3.76 30.06
CA ARG A 157 2.95 5.09 30.17
C ARG A 157 3.31 5.69 31.53
N LYS A 158 3.77 6.95 31.53
CA LYS A 158 4.12 7.67 32.78
C LYS A 158 2.90 7.94 33.67
N ASN A 159 1.68 7.90 33.10
CA ASN A 159 0.41 8.09 33.81
C ASN A 159 0.37 9.35 34.69
N VAL A 160 1.00 10.43 34.23
CA VAL A 160 1.04 11.71 34.96
C VAL A 160 -0.32 12.40 34.81
N VAL A 161 -1.00 12.62 35.93
CA VAL A 161 -2.24 13.43 36.00
C VAL A 161 -1.87 14.81 36.53
N LEU A 162 -2.19 15.85 35.77
CA LEU A 162 -1.92 17.23 36.15
C LEU A 162 -3.15 17.83 36.84
N SER A 163 -2.91 18.54 37.94
CA SER A 163 -3.94 19.26 38.71
C SER A 163 -3.47 20.68 39.02
N GLY A 164 -4.43 21.58 39.26
CA GLY A 164 -4.20 23.00 39.51
C GLY A 164 -5.12 23.89 38.70
N SER A 165 -4.79 25.19 38.63
CA SER A 165 -5.46 26.13 37.73
C SER A 165 -5.06 25.86 36.26
N LEU A 166 -5.81 26.42 35.31
CA LEU A 166 -5.53 26.26 33.88
C LEU A 166 -4.11 26.72 33.52
N GLU A 167 -3.66 27.85 34.08
CA GLU A 167 -2.31 28.39 33.84
C GLU A 167 -1.22 27.49 34.41
N GLU A 168 -1.45 26.90 35.59
CA GLU A 168 -0.50 25.96 36.21
C GLU A 168 -0.38 24.68 35.41
N ILE A 169 -1.51 24.15 34.93
CA ILE A 169 -1.52 22.96 34.08
C ILE A 169 -0.80 23.25 32.77
N ALA A 170 -1.07 24.39 32.11
CA ALA A 170 -0.39 24.76 30.86
C ALA A 170 1.14 24.86 31.03
N ARG A 171 1.62 25.51 32.11
CA ARG A 171 3.06 25.56 32.42
C ARG A 171 3.64 24.18 32.65
N LYS A 172 2.96 23.32 33.42
CA LYS A 172 3.41 21.93 33.68
C LYS A 172 3.51 21.10 32.40
N VAL A 173 2.56 21.26 31.48
CA VAL A 173 2.59 20.59 30.17
C VAL A 173 3.82 21.03 29.36
N ILE A 174 4.06 22.34 29.24
CA ILE A 174 5.22 22.88 28.52
C ILE A 174 6.53 22.31 29.09
N THR A 175 6.68 22.33 30.41
CA THR A 175 7.88 21.79 31.07
C THR A 175 8.08 20.30 30.79
N ILE A 176 7.02 19.49 30.83
CA ILE A 176 7.11 18.05 30.56
C ILE A 176 7.54 17.81 29.11
N ILE A 177 6.91 18.49 28.14
CA ILE A 177 7.21 18.36 26.70
C ILE A 177 8.67 18.73 26.42
N GLN A 178 9.13 19.88 26.94
CA GLN A 178 10.52 20.32 26.79
C GLN A 178 11.52 19.35 27.42
N SER A 179 11.20 18.79 28.60
CA SER A 179 12.07 17.79 29.24
C SER A 179 12.20 16.49 28.43
N GLU A 180 11.27 16.24 27.51
CA GLU A 180 11.27 15.07 26.63
C GLU A 180 11.94 15.35 25.27
N GLY A 181 12.52 16.54 25.08
CA GLY A 181 13.29 16.90 23.89
C GLY A 181 12.46 17.36 22.69
N TRP A 182 11.22 17.77 22.93
CA TRP A 182 10.37 18.41 21.94
C TRP A 182 10.50 19.93 22.11
N GLU A 183 10.90 20.63 21.03
CA GLU A 183 10.99 22.09 20.98
C GLU A 183 9.62 22.76 20.77
#